data_AF-A0A4Y7U527-F1
#
_entry.id   AF-A0A4Y7U527-F1
#
_cell.length_a   1.000
_cell.length_b   1.000
_cell.length_c   1.000
_cell.angle_alpha   90.00
_cell.angle_beta   90.00
_cell.angle_gamma   90.00
#
_symmetry.space_group_name_H-M   'P 1'
#
loop_
_entity.id
_entity.type
_entity.pdbx_description
1 polymer ?
#
loop_
_entity_poly.entity_id
_entity_poly.type
_entity_poly.pdbx_seq_one_letter_code
_entity_poly.pdbx_strand_id
1 'polypeptide(L)'
;EVYSSKDIGCQHPNCPLEAAIVIPLYVHDDIVGTLKLYFTDHHDLTFVEKQLAEGLAKIFSSQLELGAVETQRKLLQDAEIKSLQAQVNPHFFFNAINTISALVRIDHEKARQLLLQLSHFFRSNLQGARNNTIT
;
A
#
# COMPACT_ATOMS: atom_id res chain seq x y z
N GLU A 1 27.05 -12.86 2.28
CA GLU A 1 28.40 -13.27 1.82
C GLU A 1 29.43 -12.21 2.18
N VAL A 2 30.67 -12.63 2.44
CA VAL A 2 31.81 -11.77 2.76
C VAL A 2 32.67 -11.65 1.52
N TYR A 3 33.10 -10.44 1.20
CA TYR A 3 33.84 -10.09 0.00
C TYR A 3 35.14 -9.37 0.37
N SER A 4 36.23 -9.68 -0.33
CA SER A 4 37.52 -9.03 -0.17
C SER A 4 37.62 -7.76 -1.02
N SER A 5 38.64 -6.93 -0.79
CA SER A 5 38.89 -5.70 -1.56
C SER A 5 38.81 -5.90 -3.08
N LYS A 6 39.33 -7.02 -3.59
CA LYS A 6 39.30 -7.35 -5.03
C LYS A 6 37.89 -7.65 -5.54
N ASP A 7 37.03 -8.21 -4.71
CA ASP A 7 35.67 -8.59 -5.08
C ASP A 7 34.68 -7.41 -4.98
N ILE A 8 35.03 -6.37 -4.22
CA ILE A 8 34.23 -5.14 -4.08
C ILE A 8 34.12 -4.38 -5.41
N GLY A 9 35.09 -4.53 -6.32
CA GLY A 9 35.06 -3.92 -7.65
C GLY A 9 35.15 -2.38 -7.62
N CYS A 10 35.83 -1.83 -6.62
CA CYS A 10 35.98 -0.38 -6.45
C CYS A 10 36.84 0.22 -7.58
N GLN A 11 36.27 1.16 -8.35
CA GLN A 11 36.96 1.80 -9.48
C GLN A 11 37.87 2.97 -9.08
N HIS A 12 37.99 3.25 -7.78
CA HIS A 12 38.79 4.38 -7.29
C HIS A 12 40.28 4.00 -7.16
N PRO A 13 41.24 4.80 -7.67
CA PRO A 13 42.66 4.44 -7.70
C PRO A 13 43.27 4.16 -6.32
N ASN A 14 42.82 4.90 -5.30
CA ASN A 14 43.19 4.69 -3.90
C ASN A 14 41.94 4.29 -3.11
N CYS A 15 41.31 3.16 -3.47
CA CYS A 15 40.11 2.74 -2.77
C CYS A 15 40.47 2.27 -1.36
N PRO A 16 39.91 2.89 -0.30
CA PRO A 16 40.24 2.52 1.07
C PRO A 16 39.49 1.27 1.54
N LEU A 17 38.64 0.66 0.70
CA LEU A 17 37.77 -0.45 1.09
C LEU A 17 38.52 -1.78 0.99
N GLU A 18 38.62 -2.49 2.11
CA GLU A 18 39.34 -3.75 2.22
C GLU A 18 38.43 -4.97 2.31
N ALA A 19 37.22 -4.81 2.85
CA ALA A 19 36.25 -5.89 2.97
C ALA A 19 34.80 -5.38 2.86
N ALA A 20 33.88 -6.30 2.55
CA ALA A 20 32.46 -6.01 2.56
C ALA A 20 31.61 -7.22 3.01
N ILE A 21 30.48 -6.93 3.65
CA ILE A 21 29.41 -7.89 3.91
C ILE A 21 28.24 -7.51 3.01
N VAL A 22 27.79 -8.44 2.16
CA VAL A 22 26.62 -8.26 1.30
C VAL A 22 25.58 -9.31 1.66
N ILE A 23 24.41 -8.87 2.08
CA ILE A 23 23.32 -9.76 2.50
C ILE A 23 22.07 -9.40 1.69
N PRO A 24 21.44 -10.37 0.99
CA PRO A 24 20.18 -10.12 0.30
C PRO A 24 19.08 -9.75 1.29
N LEU A 25 18.23 -8.82 0.88
CA LEU A 25 16.99 -8.48 1.56
C LEU A 25 15.85 -9.17 0.83
N TYR A 26 15.01 -9.86 1.59
CA TYR A 26 13.90 -10.63 1.06
C TYR A 26 12.57 -9.98 1.39
N VAL A 27 11.62 -10.13 0.48
CA VAL A 27 10.19 -9.99 0.77
C VAL A 27 9.56 -11.27 0.27
N HIS A 28 8.97 -12.05 1.18
CA HIS A 28 8.63 -13.45 0.93
C HIS A 28 9.90 -14.22 0.51
N ASP A 29 9.93 -14.81 -0.69
CA ASP A 29 11.08 -15.57 -1.20
C ASP A 29 11.89 -14.82 -2.27
N ASP A 30 11.48 -13.60 -2.61
CA ASP A 30 12.12 -12.80 -3.66
C ASP A 30 13.17 -11.85 -3.10
N ILE A 31 14.33 -11.79 -3.76
CA ILE A 31 15.38 -10.81 -3.44
C ILE A 31 14.95 -9.45 -3.99
N VAL A 32 14.60 -8.53 -3.10
CA VAL A 32 14.18 -7.17 -3.46
C VAL A 32 15.31 -6.15 -3.35
N GLY A 33 16.43 -6.53 -2.72
CA GLY A 33 17.58 -5.65 -2.56
C GLY A 33 18.72 -6.32 -1.81
N THR A 34 19.71 -5.53 -1.42
CA THR A 34 20.87 -6.01 -0.66
C THR A 34 21.29 -4.99 0.39
N LEU A 35 21.59 -5.45 1.61
CA LEU A 35 22.32 -4.69 2.60
C LEU A 35 23.82 -4.88 2.35
N LYS A 36 24.53 -3.79 2.10
CA LYS A 36 25.99 -3.78 1.92
C LYS A 36 26.64 -2.98 3.04
N LEU A 37 27.58 -3.60 3.76
CA LEU A 37 28.44 -2.96 4.74
C LEU A 37 29.87 -3.05 4.24
N TYR A 38 30.56 -1.91 4.18
CA TYR A 38 31.94 -1.83 3.73
C TYR A 38 32.86 -1.49 4.89
N PHE A 39 34.06 -2.04 4.85
CA PHE A 39 35.08 -1.90 5.89
C PHE A 39 36.39 -1.45 5.25
N THR A 40 37.11 -0.57 5.94
CA THR A 40 38.41 -0.04 5.49
C THR A 40 39.59 -0.82 6.05
N ASP A 41 39.36 -1.66 7.05
CA ASP A 41 40.33 -2.62 7.58
C ASP A 41 39.69 -4.00 7.54
N HIS A 42 40.38 -5.00 6.99
CA HIS A 42 39.85 -6.36 6.95
C HIS A 42 39.67 -6.99 8.35
N HIS A 43 40.35 -6.49 9.40
CA HIS A 43 40.25 -7.00 10.77
C HIS A 43 38.93 -6.60 11.44
N ASP A 44 38.29 -5.53 10.97
CA ASP A 44 36.96 -5.10 11.45
C ASP A 44 35.86 -6.10 11.06
N LEU A 45 36.16 -7.01 10.13
CA LEU A 45 35.25 -8.06 9.73
C LEU A 45 35.30 -9.22 10.72
N THR A 46 34.70 -9.05 11.90
CA THR A 46 34.59 -10.13 12.89
C THR A 46 33.28 -10.90 12.76
N PHE A 47 33.18 -11.98 13.52
CA PHE A 47 31.92 -12.74 13.63
C PHE A 47 30.77 -11.86 14.14
N VAL A 48 31.05 -10.88 15.02
CA VAL A 48 30.04 -10.00 15.59
C VAL A 48 29.41 -9.11 14.52
N GLU A 49 30.21 -8.49 13.66
CA GLU A 49 29.73 -7.64 12.56
C GLU A 49 28.92 -8.47 11.56
N LYS A 50 29.35 -9.70 11.28
CA LYS A 50 28.57 -10.62 10.44
C LYS A 50 27.21 -10.94 11.04
N GLN A 51 27.15 -11.31 12.32
CA GLN A 51 25.88 -11.61 12.99
C GLN A 51 24.98 -10.37 13.09
N LEU A 52 25.55 -9.20 13.35
CA LEU A 52 24.82 -7.94 13.35
C LEU A 52 24.23 -7.66 11.97
N ALA A 53 25.03 -7.82 10.91
CA ALA A 53 24.58 -7.61 9.53
C ALA A 53 23.44 -8.56 9.16
N GLU A 54 23.54 -9.84 9.53
CA GLU A 54 22.48 -10.84 9.33
C GLU A 54 21.21 -10.48 10.11
N GLY A 55 21.34 -10.06 11.37
CA GLY A 55 20.23 -9.58 12.20
C GLY A 55 19.54 -8.36 11.61
N LEU A 56 20.30 -7.35 11.18
CA LEU A 56 19.79 -6.14 10.54
C LEU A 56 19.09 -6.46 9.21
N ALA A 57 19.68 -7.33 8.38
CA ALA A 57 19.09 -7.75 7.13
C ALA A 57 17.75 -8.46 7.35
N LYS A 58 17.65 -9.30 8.39
CA LYS A 58 16.38 -9.94 8.77
C LYS A 58 15.34 -8.92 9.21
N ILE A 59 15.70 -7.96 10.05
CA ILE A 59 14.79 -6.89 10.50
C ILE A 59 14.31 -6.07 9.30
N PHE A 60 15.21 -5.64 8.42
CA PHE A 60 14.84 -4.87 7.22
C PHE A 60 13.97 -5.67 6.26
N SER A 61 14.26 -6.95 6.06
CA SER A 61 13.40 -7.84 5.25
C SER A 61 11.97 -7.89 5.81
N SER A 62 11.83 -8.07 7.13
CA SER A 62 10.50 -8.04 7.76
C SER A 62 9.80 -6.68 7.68
N GLN A 63 10.54 -5.56 7.79
CA GLN A 63 9.96 -4.22 7.63
C GLN A 63 9.48 -3.96 6.21
N LEU A 64 10.24 -4.42 5.21
CA LEU A 64 9.84 -4.33 3.79
C LEU A 64 8.59 -5.16 3.51
N GLU A 65 8.52 -6.37 4.08
CA GLU A 65 7.35 -7.24 3.96
C GLU A 65 6.09 -6.59 4.59
N LEU A 66 6.21 -6.05 5.80
CA LEU A 66 5.11 -5.32 6.45
C LEU A 66 4.64 -4.12 5.60
N GLY A 67 5.56 -3.32 5.06
CA GLY A 67 5.22 -2.19 4.20
C GLY A 67 4.52 -2.60 2.90
N ALA A 68 4.91 -3.73 2.32
CA ALA A 68 4.25 -4.29 1.14
C ALA A 68 2.81 -4.73 1.45
N VAL A 69 2.60 -5.41 2.57
CA VAL A 69 1.27 -5.82 3.04
C VAL A 69 0.38 -4.62 3.33
N GLU A 70 0.90 -3.58 3.98
CA GLU A 70 0.15 -2.36 4.29
C GLU A 70 -0.30 -1.64 3.00
N THR A 71 0.60 -1.53 2.02
CA THR A 71 0.29 -0.93 0.71
C THR A 71 -0.80 -1.72 0.00
N GLN A 72 -0.71 -3.05 -0.01
CA GLN A 72 -1.73 -3.92 -0.62
C GLN A 72 -3.08 -3.80 0.09
N ARG A 73 -3.09 -3.74 1.43
CA ARG A 73 -4.32 -3.53 2.21
C ARG A 73 -4.99 -2.21 1.84
N LYS A 74 -4.22 -1.14 1.70
CA LYS A 74 -4.75 0.18 1.31
C LYS A 74 -5.37 0.14 -0.08
N LEU A 75 -4.69 -0.48 -1.05
CA LEU A 75 -5.23 -0.65 -2.40
C LEU A 75 -6.53 -1.45 -2.42
N LEU A 76 -6.62 -2.50 -1.60
CA LEU A 76 -7.84 -3.30 -1.45
C LEU A 76 -8.99 -2.48 -0.87
N GLN A 77 -8.73 -1.70 0.19
CA GLN A 77 -9.71 -0.80 0.79
C GLN A 77 -10.21 0.24 -0.22
N ASP A 78 -9.30 0.85 -0.99
CA ASP A 78 -9.67 1.82 -2.03
C ASP A 78 -10.53 1.17 -3.12
N ALA A 79 -10.22 -0.08 -3.50
CA ALA A 79 -11.00 -0.84 -4.47
C ALA A 79 -12.40 -1.21 -3.93
N GLU A 80 -12.51 -1.59 -2.65
CA GLU A 80 -13.78 -1.88 -1.98
C GLU A 80 -14.67 -0.63 -1.92
N ILE A 81 -14.10 0.52 -1.53
CA ILE A 81 -14.79 1.81 -1.53
C ILE A 81 -15.30 2.15 -2.94
N LYS A 82 -14.46 2.00 -3.97
CA LYS A 82 -14.87 2.23 -5.37
C LYS A 82 -15.98 1.28 -5.81
N SER A 83 -15.94 0.01 -5.39
CA SER A 83 -16.98 -0.97 -5.66
C SER A 83 -18.31 -0.58 -5.01
N LEU A 84 -18.29 -0.18 -3.73
CA LEU A 84 -19.47 0.33 -3.02
C LEU A 84 -20.04 1.59 -3.68
N GLN A 85 -19.17 2.51 -4.13
CA GLN A 85 -19.60 3.68 -4.91
C GLN A 85 -20.23 3.28 -6.26
N ALA A 86 -19.71 2.26 -6.93
CA ALA A 86 -20.28 1.75 -8.19
C ALA A 86 -21.63 1.04 -7.99
N GLN A 87 -21.88 0.44 -6.81
CA GLN A 87 -23.20 -0.11 -6.46
C GLN A 87 -24.27 0.98 -6.38
N VAL A 88 -23.90 2.24 -6.15
CA VAL A 88 -24.78 3.37 -6.42
C VAL A 88 -24.84 3.58 -7.93
N ASN A 89 -25.88 3.04 -8.57
CA ASN A 89 -26.06 3.15 -10.02
C ASN A 89 -26.19 4.65 -10.43
N PRO A 90 -25.19 5.25 -11.11
CA PRO A 90 -25.23 6.67 -11.46
C PRO A 90 -26.38 6.97 -12.43
N HIS A 91 -26.71 6.02 -13.29
CA HIS A 91 -27.84 6.11 -14.20
C HIS A 91 -29.18 6.12 -13.45
N PHE A 92 -29.33 5.36 -12.37
CA PHE A 92 -30.51 5.47 -11.50
C PHE A 92 -30.64 6.88 -10.89
N PHE A 93 -29.53 7.46 -10.43
CA PHE A 93 -29.54 8.82 -9.89
C PHE A 93 -29.99 9.86 -10.91
N PHE A 94 -29.40 9.84 -12.11
CA PHE A 94 -29.77 10.76 -13.19
C PHE A 94 -31.22 10.55 -13.64
N ASN A 95 -31.66 9.29 -13.77
CA ASN A 95 -33.03 8.99 -14.13
C ASN A 95 -34.02 9.49 -13.07
N ALA A 96 -33.74 9.26 -11.79
CA ALA A 96 -34.59 9.72 -10.70
C ALA A 96 -34.70 11.26 -10.71
N ILE A 97 -33.60 11.99 -10.87
CA ILE A 97 -33.63 13.46 -10.96
C ILE A 97 -34.37 13.94 -12.20
N ASN A 98 -34.14 13.34 -13.37
CA ASN A 98 -34.82 13.72 -14.61
C ASN A 98 -36.34 13.49 -14.50
N THR A 99 -36.75 12.35 -13.92
CA THR A 99 -38.17 12.08 -13.64
C THR A 99 -38.75 13.11 -12.67
N ILE A 100 -38.05 13.43 -11.58
CA ILE A 100 -38.49 14.44 -10.62
C ILE A 100 -38.65 15.80 -11.31
N SER A 101 -37.64 16.21 -12.10
CA SER A 101 -37.63 17.48 -12.83
C SER A 101 -38.81 17.61 -13.79
N ALA A 102 -39.11 16.55 -14.55
CA ALA A 102 -40.29 16.50 -15.42
C ALA A 102 -41.58 16.57 -14.60
N LEU A 103 -41.61 15.89 -13.44
CA LEU A 103 -42.79 15.83 -12.57
C LEU A 103 -43.08 17.17 -11.88
N VAL A 104 -42.10 18.04 -11.62
CA VAL A 104 -42.32 19.37 -11.02
C VAL A 104 -43.36 20.18 -11.80
N ARG A 105 -43.37 20.07 -13.13
CA ARG A 105 -44.30 20.82 -14.00
C ARG A 105 -45.71 20.22 -14.05
N ILE A 106 -45.88 18.97 -13.62
CA ILE A 106 -47.15 18.22 -13.70
C ILE A 106 -47.80 18.18 -12.31
N ASP A 107 -47.03 17.82 -11.30
CA ASP A 107 -47.44 17.62 -9.91
C ASP A 107 -46.27 17.91 -8.97
N HIS A 108 -46.24 19.14 -8.47
CA HIS A 108 -45.18 19.64 -7.60
C HIS A 108 -45.15 18.93 -6.24
N GLU A 109 -46.29 18.47 -5.72
CA GLU A 109 -46.34 17.80 -4.43
C GLU A 109 -45.81 16.36 -4.53
N LYS A 110 -46.16 15.64 -5.59
CA LYS A 110 -45.61 14.31 -5.87
C LYS A 110 -44.11 14.36 -6.17
N ALA A 111 -43.65 15.41 -6.88
CA ALA A 111 -42.22 15.63 -7.09
C ALA A 111 -41.46 15.84 -5.76
N ARG A 112 -42.04 16.60 -4.83
CA ARG A 112 -41.49 16.81 -3.48
C ARG A 112 -41.40 15.49 -2.71
N GLN A 113 -42.44 14.66 -2.75
CA GLN A 113 -42.43 13.34 -2.11
C GLN A 113 -41.35 12.42 -2.69
N LEU A 114 -41.24 12.35 -4.02
CA LEU A 114 -40.22 11.52 -4.68
C LEU A 114 -38.79 11.96 -4.32
N LEU A 115 -38.56 13.27 -4.21
CA LEU A 115 -37.26 13.82 -3.82
C LEU A 115 -36.89 13.41 -2.39
N LEU A 116 -37.84 13.44 -1.45
CA LEU A 116 -37.62 12.96 -0.08
C LEU A 116 -37.35 11.45 -0.05
N GLN A 117 -38.09 10.65 -0.83
CA GLN A 117 -37.85 9.21 -0.93
C GLN A 117 -36.47 8.89 -1.50
N LEU A 118 -36.03 9.63 -2.53
CA LEU A 118 -34.68 9.52 -3.09
C LEU A 118 -33.61 9.85 -2.02
N SER A 119 -33.80 10.93 -1.26
CA SER A 119 -32.92 11.30 -0.14
C SER A 119 -32.83 10.19 0.92
N HIS A 120 -33.97 9.60 1.31
CA HIS A 120 -34.00 8.47 2.24
C HIS A 120 -33.26 7.23 1.69
N PHE A 121 -33.48 6.88 0.42
CA PHE A 121 -32.81 5.76 -0.24
C PHE A 121 -31.27 5.90 -0.21
N PHE A 122 -30.76 7.09 -0.55
CA PHE A 122 -29.32 7.37 -0.53
C PHE A 122 -28.76 7.37 0.89
N ARG A 123 -29.48 7.96 1.86
CA ARG A 123 -29.08 7.95 3.27
C ARG A 123 -28.97 6.51 3.81
N SER A 124 -29.92 5.64 3.48
CA SER A 124 -29.88 4.22 3.87
C SER A 124 -28.71 3.47 3.23
N ASN A 125 -28.41 3.70 1.94
CA ASN A 125 -27.25 3.11 1.28
C ASN A 125 -25.93 3.56 1.92
N LEU A 126 -25.78 4.86 2.22
CA LEU A 126 -24.58 5.41 2.84
C LEU A 126 -24.41 5.01 4.31
N GLN A 127 -25.51 4.80 5.05
CA GLN A 127 -25.47 4.31 6.43
C GLN A 127 -25.19 2.81 6.51
N GLY A 128 -25.72 2.01 5.58
CA GLY A 128 -25.37 0.59 5.45
C GLY A 128 -23.86 0.39 5.21
N ALA A 129 -23.25 1.26 4.40
CA ALA A 129 -21.80 1.26 4.17
C ALA A 129 -20.96 1.60 5.41
N ARG A 130 -21.51 2.32 6.41
CA ARG A 130 -20.82 2.63 7.67
C ARG A 130 -20.90 1.52 8.73
N ASN A 131 -21.81 0.56 8.58
CA ASN A 131 -22.00 -0.52 9.54
C ASN A 131 -21.11 -1.75 9.28
N ASN A 132 -20.25 -1.72 8.25
CA ASN A 132 -19.23 -2.75 7.99
C ASN A 132 -17.97 -2.58 8.85
N THR A 133 -18.07 -1.98 10.04
CA THR A 133 -17.01 -2.07 11.05
C THR A 133 -16.95 -3.52 11.51
N ILE A 134 -16.11 -4.31 10.86
CA ILE A 134 -15.69 -5.63 11.33
C ILE A 134 -14.97 -5.38 12.66
N THR A 135 -15.69 -5.54 13.76
CA THR A 135 -15.12 -5.80 15.09
C THR A 135 -14.53 -7.20 15.14
#